data_AF-A0A7U5BE01-F1
#
_entry.id   AF-A0A7U5BE01-F1
#
_cell.length_a   1.000
_cell.length_b   1.000
_cell.length_c   1.000
_cell.angle_alpha   90.00
_cell.angle_beta   90.00
_cell.angle_gamma   90.00
#
_symmetry.space_group_name_H-M   'P 1'
#
loop_
_entity.id
_entity.type
_entity.pdbx_description
1 polymer ?
#
loop_
_entity_poly.entity_id
_entity_poly.type
_entity_poly.pdbx_seq_one_letter_code
_entity_poly.pdbx_strand_id
1 'polypeptide(L)'
;MLPAGYLLKRVVPPAGWLVEAPNQVKDVCSVANCVNDNVVDVQEAWKHNTFGVANSPAVLWALAEEVGVDSSGAQLFYYAAYERELESDGWKFDATSWRPRSPVRSAGVEDAVESPADEGALSLVGYDVVVFGDYLEHSPLSCNSAASEAQVNEHCLFPSLERAVEAINSGTFGGGCEEGAYTVFAVYMVN
;
A
#
# COMPACT_ATOMS: atom_id res chain seq x y z
N MET A 1 1.10 -11.94 8.59
CA MET A 1 0.38 -10.83 7.91
C MET A 1 -1.03 -10.79 8.46
N LEU A 2 -1.55 -9.60 8.73
CA LEU A 2 -2.90 -9.33 9.24
C LEU A 2 -3.79 -8.90 8.06
N PRO A 3 -5.05 -9.36 7.95
CA PRO A 3 -5.99 -8.83 6.96
C PRO A 3 -6.13 -7.32 7.13
N ALA A 4 -5.78 -6.56 6.10
CA ALA A 4 -5.83 -5.10 6.16
C ALA A 4 -7.10 -4.56 5.51
N GLY A 5 -7.53 -5.11 4.38
CA GLY A 5 -8.76 -4.72 3.70
C GLY A 5 -8.54 -4.42 2.22
N TYR A 6 -9.32 -3.49 1.68
CA TYR A 6 -9.47 -3.31 0.24
C TYR A 6 -9.37 -1.86 -0.20
N LEU A 7 -8.85 -1.67 -1.42
CA LEU A 7 -8.97 -0.42 -2.18
C LEU A 7 -9.37 -0.73 -3.62
N LEU A 8 -10.10 0.20 -4.22
CA LEU A 8 -10.42 0.18 -5.64
C LEU A 8 -9.52 1.21 -6.32
N LYS A 9 -8.63 0.77 -7.20
CA LYS A 9 -7.58 1.63 -7.77
C LYS A 9 -7.61 1.62 -9.29
N ARG A 10 -7.18 2.73 -9.90
CA ARG A 10 -6.84 2.74 -11.32
C ARG A 10 -5.34 2.58 -11.44
N VAL A 11 -4.92 1.46 -12.02
CA VAL A 11 -3.52 1.19 -12.27
C VAL A 11 -3.16 1.79 -13.62
N VAL A 12 -2.36 2.87 -13.59
CA VAL A 12 -1.87 3.51 -14.82
C VAL A 12 -0.39 3.20 -15.03
N PRO A 13 0.11 3.29 -16.28
CA PRO A 13 1.53 3.17 -16.56
C PRO A 13 2.34 4.15 -15.71
N PRO A 14 3.54 3.77 -15.25
CA PRO A 14 4.35 4.60 -14.39
C PRO A 14 4.86 5.83 -15.16
N ALA A 15 5.26 6.87 -14.41
CA ALA A 15 6.00 7.98 -14.99
C ALA A 15 7.30 7.48 -15.66
N GLY A 16 7.75 8.16 -16.72
CA GLY A 16 8.85 7.66 -17.57
C GLY A 16 10.15 7.31 -16.83
N TRP A 17 10.42 7.95 -15.68
CA TRP A 17 11.61 7.67 -14.86
C TRP A 17 11.60 6.31 -14.16
N LEU A 18 10.44 5.68 -13.97
CA LEU A 18 10.29 4.33 -13.40
C LEU A 18 10.44 3.21 -14.45
N VAL A 19 10.38 3.56 -15.74
CA VAL A 19 10.39 2.59 -16.85
C VAL A 19 11.82 2.13 -17.20
N GLU A 20 12.84 2.84 -16.69
CA GLU A 20 14.24 2.57 -17.01
C GLU A 20 14.81 1.36 -16.26
N ALA A 21 15.95 0.86 -16.73
CA ALA A 21 16.70 -0.18 -16.03
C ALA A 21 17.10 0.33 -14.61
N PRO A 22 17.09 -0.53 -13.58
CA PRO A 22 17.11 -1.99 -13.67
C PRO A 22 15.74 -2.69 -13.68
N ASN A 23 14.63 -1.98 -13.41
CA ASN A 23 13.40 -2.64 -12.96
C ASN A 23 12.31 -2.80 -14.04
N GLN A 24 12.37 -2.05 -15.15
CA GLN A 24 11.41 -2.17 -16.26
C GLN A 24 9.94 -2.17 -15.79
N VAL A 25 9.61 -1.27 -14.87
CA VAL A 25 8.27 -1.17 -14.27
C VAL A 25 7.25 -0.89 -15.38
N LYS A 26 6.18 -1.68 -15.42
CA LYS A 26 5.08 -1.57 -16.39
C LYS A 26 3.87 -0.85 -15.81
N ASP A 27 3.67 -0.98 -14.51
CA ASP A 27 2.61 -0.33 -13.75
C ASP A 27 3.01 -0.14 -12.28
N VAL A 28 2.24 0.65 -11.53
CA VAL A 28 2.50 0.93 -10.11
C VAL A 28 1.35 0.41 -9.26
N CYS A 29 1.53 -0.73 -8.61
CA CYS A 29 0.52 -1.31 -7.73
C CYS A 29 0.72 -0.92 -6.26
N SER A 30 1.15 0.33 -6.00
CA SER A 30 1.37 0.82 -4.62
C SER A 30 0.08 0.88 -3.81
N VAL A 31 0.18 0.75 -2.49
CA VAL A 31 -0.98 0.87 -1.58
C VAL A 31 -1.41 2.33 -1.45
N ALA A 32 -0.47 3.25 -1.21
CA ALA A 32 -0.77 4.67 -1.12
C ALA A 32 -1.21 5.25 -2.48
N ASN A 33 -1.91 6.39 -2.44
CA ASN A 33 -2.49 7.05 -3.61
C ASN A 33 -1.60 8.14 -4.25
N CYS A 34 -0.39 8.36 -3.73
CA CYS A 34 0.52 9.40 -4.22
C CYS A 34 0.91 9.29 -5.71
N VAL A 35 0.88 8.08 -6.29
CA VAL A 35 1.14 7.87 -7.73
C VAL A 35 -0.10 7.43 -8.48
N ASN A 36 -0.89 6.51 -7.91
CA ASN A 36 -2.12 5.99 -8.50
C ASN A 36 -3.31 6.26 -7.61
N ASP A 37 -4.26 7.03 -8.13
CA ASP A 37 -5.47 7.42 -7.42
C ASP A 37 -6.31 6.22 -6.99
N ASN A 38 -6.89 6.34 -5.80
CA ASN A 38 -8.02 5.52 -5.41
C ASN A 38 -9.25 6.01 -6.18
N VAL A 39 -10.09 5.09 -6.67
CA VAL A 39 -11.33 5.42 -7.37
C VAL A 39 -12.29 6.17 -6.45
N VAL A 40 -12.23 5.87 -5.16
CA VAL A 40 -13.01 6.50 -4.09
C VAL A 40 -12.11 6.82 -2.90
N ASP A 41 -12.43 7.90 -2.20
CA ASP A 41 -11.74 8.27 -0.97
C ASP A 41 -12.48 7.75 0.26
N VAL A 42 -11.98 6.64 0.82
CA VAL A 42 -12.52 6.02 2.03
C VAL A 42 -12.18 6.81 3.31
N GLN A 43 -11.16 7.67 3.24
CA GLN A 43 -10.72 8.50 4.34
C GLN A 43 -11.62 9.71 4.48
N GLU A 44 -11.87 10.43 3.38
CA GLU A 44 -12.83 11.53 3.32
C GLU A 44 -14.25 11.08 3.71
N ALA A 45 -14.64 9.87 3.30
CA ALA A 45 -15.93 9.30 3.64
C ALA A 45 -16.01 8.74 5.08
N TRP A 46 -14.92 8.73 5.86
CA TRP A 46 -14.84 8.09 7.18
C TRP A 46 -15.26 6.60 7.17
N LYS A 47 -15.03 5.89 6.05
CA LYS A 47 -15.34 4.45 5.89
C LYS A 47 -14.08 3.58 5.89
N HIS A 48 -12.96 4.11 6.37
CA HIS A 48 -11.69 3.39 6.49
C HIS A 48 -11.50 2.78 7.88
N ASN A 49 -10.91 1.59 7.93
CA ASN A 49 -10.56 0.87 9.14
C ASN A 49 -9.21 1.34 9.71
N THR A 50 -8.67 0.64 10.71
CA THR A 50 -7.42 1.08 11.34
C THR A 50 -6.21 0.96 10.43
N PHE A 51 -6.29 0.26 9.29
CA PHE A 51 -5.26 0.18 8.26
C PHE A 51 -5.39 1.28 7.19
N GLY A 52 -6.38 2.17 7.30
CA GLY A 52 -6.61 3.23 6.32
C GLY A 52 -7.32 2.77 5.03
N VAL A 53 -7.88 1.56 5.01
CA VAL A 53 -8.56 0.96 3.85
C VAL A 53 -9.98 0.50 4.20
N ALA A 54 -10.78 0.09 3.21
CA ALA A 54 -12.13 -0.42 3.48
C ALA A 54 -12.10 -1.86 3.99
N ASN A 55 -13.01 -2.22 4.89
CA ASN A 55 -13.16 -3.61 5.35
C ASN A 55 -13.71 -4.55 4.28
N SER A 56 -14.45 -4.06 3.28
CA SER A 56 -15.03 -4.89 2.24
C SER A 56 -15.13 -4.20 0.87
N PRO A 57 -15.17 -4.97 -0.23
CA PRO A 57 -15.39 -4.42 -1.57
C PRO A 57 -16.73 -3.68 -1.69
N ALA A 58 -17.77 -4.14 -0.99
CA ALA A 58 -19.10 -3.54 -1.06
C ALA A 58 -19.09 -2.06 -0.65
N VAL A 59 -18.28 -1.69 0.35
CA VAL A 59 -18.09 -0.30 0.78
C VAL A 59 -17.53 0.55 -0.36
N LEU A 60 -16.54 0.04 -1.11
CA LEU A 60 -15.90 0.76 -2.20
C LEU A 60 -16.85 0.98 -3.38
N TRP A 61 -17.61 -0.04 -3.75
CA TRP A 61 -18.59 0.05 -4.84
C TRP A 61 -19.76 0.97 -4.48
N ALA A 62 -20.26 0.90 -3.26
CA ALA A 62 -21.30 1.80 -2.77
C ALA A 62 -20.83 3.26 -2.78
N LEU A 63 -19.59 3.53 -2.36
CA LEU A 63 -19.00 4.87 -2.46
C LEU A 63 -18.87 5.32 -3.91
N ALA A 64 -18.47 4.45 -4.82
CA ALA A 64 -18.28 4.80 -6.22
C ALA A 64 -19.62 5.20 -6.88
N GLU A 65 -20.68 4.45 -6.56
CA GLU A 65 -22.05 4.76 -6.97
C GLU A 65 -22.54 6.09 -6.35
N GLU A 66 -22.31 6.30 -5.05
CA GLU A 66 -22.71 7.50 -4.31
C GLU A 66 -22.12 8.78 -4.91
N VAL A 67 -20.84 8.76 -5.28
CA VAL A 67 -20.14 9.92 -5.88
C VAL A 67 -20.26 9.99 -7.40
N GLY A 68 -20.90 9.00 -8.03
CA GLY A 68 -21.10 8.93 -9.48
C GLY A 68 -19.80 8.82 -10.29
N VAL A 69 -18.77 8.18 -9.74
CA VAL A 69 -17.49 8.01 -10.43
C VAL A 69 -17.54 6.81 -11.38
N ASP A 70 -17.01 6.97 -12.61
CA ASP A 70 -16.86 5.86 -13.53
C ASP A 70 -15.80 4.88 -13.02
N SER A 71 -16.22 3.66 -12.69
CA SER A 71 -15.33 2.59 -12.23
C SER A 71 -14.83 1.70 -13.37
N SER A 72 -15.09 2.06 -14.62
CA SER A 72 -14.55 1.35 -15.78
C SER A 72 -13.01 1.33 -15.73
N GLY A 73 -12.43 0.13 -15.84
CA GLY A 73 -10.98 -0.07 -15.75
C GLY A 73 -10.40 0.03 -14.33
N ALA A 74 -11.25 0.12 -13.30
CA ALA A 74 -10.80 0.00 -11.93
C ALA A 74 -10.46 -1.45 -11.58
N GLN A 75 -9.37 -1.63 -10.85
CA GLN A 75 -8.93 -2.91 -10.32
C GLN A 75 -9.16 -2.95 -8.81
N LEU A 76 -9.79 -4.02 -8.34
CA LEU A 76 -9.95 -4.27 -6.91
C LEU A 76 -8.67 -4.90 -6.37
N PHE A 77 -8.19 -4.34 -5.26
CA PHE A 77 -7.05 -4.86 -4.52
C PHE A 77 -7.47 -5.28 -3.12
N TYR A 78 -6.86 -6.37 -2.66
CA TYR A 78 -6.88 -6.81 -1.28
C TYR A 78 -5.47 -6.68 -0.70
N TYR A 79 -5.40 -6.32 0.58
CA TYR A 79 -4.14 -6.13 1.27
C TYR A 79 -4.07 -6.90 2.58
N ALA A 80 -2.86 -7.36 2.89
CA ALA A 80 -2.52 -7.83 4.22
C ALA A 80 -1.30 -7.07 4.75
N ALA A 81 -1.36 -6.58 5.98
CA ALA A 81 -0.28 -5.81 6.59
C ALA A 81 0.68 -6.72 7.37
N TYR A 82 1.95 -6.34 7.46
CA TYR A 82 2.87 -6.96 8.41
C TYR A 82 2.50 -6.53 9.82
N GLU A 83 2.63 -7.45 10.78
CA GLU A 83 2.18 -7.23 12.16
C GLU A 83 3.09 -6.29 12.96
N ARG A 84 4.23 -5.91 12.36
CA ARG A 84 5.22 -5.01 12.94
C ARG A 84 5.46 -3.83 12.01
N GLU A 85 5.82 -2.72 12.61
CA GLU A 85 6.20 -1.47 11.95
C GLU A 85 7.52 -0.96 12.53
N LEU A 86 8.18 -0.07 11.79
CA LEU A 86 9.40 0.61 12.24
C LEU A 86 9.19 2.11 12.10
N GLU A 87 9.30 2.82 13.22
CA GLU A 87 9.24 4.29 13.24
C GLU A 87 10.56 4.87 12.74
N SER A 88 10.49 5.83 11.83
CA SER A 88 11.65 6.50 11.25
C SER A 88 11.35 7.98 11.03
N ASP A 89 12.38 8.82 11.12
CA ASP A 89 12.34 10.24 10.74
C ASP A 89 12.50 10.43 9.23
N GLY A 90 12.53 9.34 8.45
CA GLY A 90 12.77 9.34 7.01
C GLY A 90 14.24 9.51 6.61
N TRP A 91 15.13 9.75 7.58
CA TRP A 91 16.57 9.87 7.36
C TRP A 91 17.32 8.62 7.81
N LYS A 92 16.94 8.03 8.95
CA LYS A 92 17.64 6.90 9.57
C LYS A 92 16.69 5.81 10.03
N PHE A 93 17.09 4.56 9.76
CA PHE A 93 16.33 3.37 10.11
C PHE A 93 17.11 2.56 11.15
N ASP A 94 16.52 2.31 12.30
CA ASP A 94 17.09 1.45 13.34
C ASP A 94 16.43 0.06 13.28
N ALA A 95 17.12 -0.91 12.68
CA ALA A 95 16.61 -2.28 12.54
C ALA A 95 16.32 -2.99 13.89
N THR A 96 16.67 -2.40 15.04
CA THR A 96 16.34 -2.93 16.37
C THR A 96 15.05 -2.37 16.95
N SER A 97 14.46 -1.33 16.33
CA SER A 97 13.33 -0.57 16.88
C SER A 97 11.95 -1.05 16.40
N TRP A 98 11.87 -2.17 15.68
CA TRP A 98 10.60 -2.76 15.26
C TRP A 98 9.64 -2.95 16.43
N ARG A 99 8.41 -2.46 16.28
CA ARG A 99 7.35 -2.58 17.29
C ARG A 99 6.11 -3.24 16.70
N PRO A 100 5.18 -3.75 17.54
CA PRO A 100 3.86 -4.13 17.04
C PRO A 100 3.21 -2.95 16.34
N ARG A 101 2.47 -3.24 15.27
CA ARG A 101 1.75 -2.22 14.51
C ARG A 101 0.80 -1.40 15.39
N SER A 102 0.77 -0.09 15.19
CA SER A 102 -0.18 0.81 15.85
C SER A 102 -1.42 1.04 14.96
N PRO A 103 -2.65 1.05 15.51
CA PRO A 103 -3.83 1.39 14.74
C PRO A 103 -3.84 2.88 14.37
N VAL A 104 -4.32 3.20 13.17
CA VAL A 104 -4.58 4.59 12.77
C VAL A 104 -5.67 5.17 13.68
N ARG A 105 -5.39 6.32 14.31
CA ARG A 105 -6.30 6.91 15.31
C ARG A 105 -7.53 7.56 14.70
N SER A 106 -7.45 7.96 13.43
CA SER A 106 -8.52 8.60 12.67
C SER A 106 -9.52 7.59 12.06
N ALA A 107 -9.32 6.28 12.30
CA ALA A 107 -10.17 5.22 11.77
C ALA A 107 -11.66 5.50 12.01
N GLY A 108 -12.44 5.50 10.92
CA GLY A 108 -13.88 5.72 10.98
C GLY A 108 -14.68 4.48 11.35
N VAL A 109 -14.10 3.29 11.18
CA VAL A 109 -14.71 2.00 11.50
C VAL A 109 -13.72 1.05 12.19
N GLU A 110 -14.22 0.07 12.93
CA GLU A 110 -13.40 -1.00 13.52
C GLU A 110 -12.86 -1.96 12.45
N ASP A 111 -11.80 -2.70 12.77
CA ASP A 111 -11.24 -3.73 11.89
C ASP A 111 -12.17 -4.94 11.84
N ALA A 112 -12.93 -5.05 10.75
CA ALA A 112 -13.89 -6.12 10.50
C ALA A 112 -13.76 -6.57 9.03
N VAL A 113 -12.53 -6.87 8.62
CA VAL A 113 -12.20 -7.18 7.22
C VAL A 113 -12.90 -8.45 6.77
N GLU A 114 -13.67 -8.34 5.68
CA GLU A 114 -14.28 -9.49 5.02
C GLU A 114 -13.19 -10.27 4.29
N SER A 115 -13.06 -11.56 4.60
CA SER A 115 -12.17 -12.43 3.84
C SER A 115 -12.61 -12.51 2.38
N PRO A 116 -11.69 -12.51 1.41
CA PRO A 116 -12.01 -12.78 0.02
C PRO A 116 -12.81 -14.09 -0.10
N ALA A 117 -13.96 -14.03 -0.77
CA ALA A 117 -14.93 -15.14 -0.79
C ALA A 117 -14.38 -16.42 -1.45
N ASP A 118 -13.39 -16.27 -2.34
CA ASP A 118 -12.66 -17.36 -2.99
C ASP A 118 -11.16 -17.06 -2.87
N GLU A 119 -10.43 -17.88 -2.11
CA GLU A 119 -8.96 -17.75 -1.98
C GLU A 119 -8.26 -17.93 -3.33
N GLY A 120 -8.86 -18.64 -4.28
CA GLY A 120 -8.36 -18.79 -5.65
C GLY A 120 -8.49 -17.53 -6.51
N ALA A 121 -9.26 -16.53 -6.06
CA ALA A 121 -9.41 -15.25 -6.74
C ALA A 121 -8.27 -14.26 -6.42
N LEU A 122 -7.42 -14.54 -5.43
CA LEU A 122 -6.33 -13.65 -5.05
C LEU A 122 -5.04 -13.98 -5.81
N SER A 123 -4.50 -12.99 -6.52
CA SER A 123 -3.18 -13.06 -7.12
C SER A 123 -2.22 -12.13 -6.37
N LEU A 124 -1.24 -12.71 -5.68
CA LEU A 124 -0.18 -11.93 -5.04
C LEU A 124 0.62 -11.19 -6.12
N VAL A 125 0.62 -9.86 -6.04
CA VAL A 125 1.35 -8.97 -6.95
C VAL A 125 2.75 -8.70 -6.43
N GLY A 126 2.89 -8.53 -5.11
CA GLY A 126 4.16 -8.21 -4.46
C GLY A 126 3.95 -7.60 -3.08
N TYR A 127 4.97 -6.93 -2.58
CA TYR A 127 4.97 -6.28 -1.27
C TYR A 127 5.35 -4.81 -1.40
N ASP A 128 4.49 -3.94 -0.88
CA ASP A 128 4.77 -2.52 -0.75
C ASP A 128 5.30 -2.19 0.64
N VAL A 129 6.02 -1.08 0.75
CA VAL A 129 6.35 -0.45 2.03
C VAL A 129 5.62 0.88 2.08
N VAL A 130 4.87 1.10 3.15
CA VAL A 130 4.02 2.28 3.30
C VAL A 130 4.37 3.00 4.58
N VAL A 131 4.43 4.34 4.52
CA VAL A 131 4.61 5.21 5.69
C VAL A 131 3.25 5.67 6.18
N PHE A 132 2.98 5.44 7.46
CA PHE A 132 1.80 5.91 8.15
C PHE A 132 2.11 7.16 8.97
N GLY A 133 1.40 8.25 8.67
CA GLY A 133 1.17 9.35 9.59
C GLY A 133 -0.22 9.19 10.22
N ASP A 134 -1.17 10.03 9.80
CA ASP A 134 -2.59 9.90 10.22
C ASP A 134 -3.43 8.99 9.28
N TYR A 135 -2.87 8.58 8.15
CA TYR A 135 -3.46 7.63 7.20
C TYR A 135 -2.38 7.01 6.29
N LEU A 136 -2.78 6.31 5.22
CA LEU A 136 -1.88 5.80 4.19
C LEU A 136 -1.31 6.97 3.38
N GLU A 137 -0.21 7.56 3.84
CA GLU A 137 0.31 8.79 3.24
C GLU A 137 1.21 8.49 2.05
N HIS A 138 2.26 7.69 2.22
CA HIS A 138 3.29 7.52 1.20
C HIS A 138 3.69 6.07 0.97
N SER A 139 3.95 5.72 -0.29
CA SER A 139 4.61 4.46 -0.70
C SER A 139 5.99 4.80 -1.26
N PRO A 140 7.07 4.75 -0.46
CA PRO A 140 8.35 5.34 -0.84
C PRO A 140 9.00 4.73 -2.09
N LEU A 141 8.66 3.48 -2.41
CA LEU A 141 9.06 2.85 -3.68
C LEU A 141 8.69 3.72 -4.88
N SER A 142 7.44 4.17 -4.95
CA SER A 142 6.91 4.90 -6.08
C SER A 142 6.98 6.41 -5.92
N CYS A 143 6.88 6.93 -4.69
CA CYS A 143 6.73 8.38 -4.43
C CYS A 143 8.07 9.10 -4.25
N ASN A 144 9.04 8.42 -3.65
CA ASN A 144 10.37 8.97 -3.35
C ASN A 144 11.44 8.37 -4.27
N SER A 145 11.01 7.71 -5.34
CA SER A 145 11.87 7.02 -6.29
C SER A 145 12.75 5.94 -5.68
N ALA A 146 12.44 5.40 -4.48
CA ALA A 146 13.25 4.34 -3.88
C ALA A 146 13.29 3.08 -4.76
N ALA A 147 12.30 2.89 -5.63
CA ALA A 147 12.33 1.86 -6.67
C ALA A 147 13.42 2.03 -7.73
N SER A 148 14.15 3.14 -7.83
CA SER A 148 15.32 3.22 -8.72
C SER A 148 16.55 2.53 -8.15
N GLU A 149 16.59 2.36 -6.82
CA GLU A 149 17.72 1.77 -6.09
C GLU A 149 17.37 0.38 -5.54
N ALA A 150 16.09 0.15 -5.25
CA ALA A 150 15.57 -1.14 -4.82
C ALA A 150 15.28 -2.07 -6.02
N GLN A 151 15.54 -3.36 -5.85
CA GLN A 151 15.13 -4.37 -6.83
C GLN A 151 13.64 -4.69 -6.66
N VAL A 152 12.81 -4.08 -7.50
CA VAL A 152 11.36 -4.28 -7.53
C VAL A 152 10.94 -5.11 -8.74
N ASN A 153 9.72 -5.63 -8.72
CA ASN A 153 9.11 -6.33 -9.85
C ASN A 153 8.47 -5.35 -10.86
N GLU A 154 7.81 -5.90 -11.89
CA GLU A 154 7.18 -5.11 -12.95
C GLU A 154 6.02 -4.21 -12.47
N HIS A 155 5.56 -4.37 -11.23
CA HIS A 155 4.47 -3.63 -10.61
C HIS A 155 4.96 -2.57 -9.60
N CYS A 156 6.27 -2.30 -9.56
CA CYS A 156 6.92 -1.40 -8.59
C CYS A 156 6.81 -1.89 -7.13
N LEU A 157 6.82 -3.21 -6.90
CA LEU A 157 6.72 -3.83 -5.59
C LEU A 157 7.92 -4.76 -5.30
N PHE A 158 8.23 -5.01 -4.03
CA PHE A 158 9.18 -6.05 -3.68
C PHE A 158 8.60 -7.44 -4.03
N PRO A 159 9.43 -8.39 -4.51
CA PRO A 159 8.96 -9.72 -4.88
C PRO A 159 8.68 -10.63 -3.67
N SER A 160 9.15 -10.27 -2.46
CA SER A 160 8.93 -11.06 -1.25
C SER A 160 8.88 -10.20 0.01
N LEU A 161 8.25 -10.73 1.07
CA LEU A 161 8.19 -10.09 2.39
C LEU A 161 9.59 -9.86 2.96
N GLU A 162 10.47 -10.86 2.83
CA GLU A 162 11.84 -10.80 3.33
C GLU A 162 12.60 -9.64 2.68
N ARG A 163 12.40 -9.42 1.37
CA ARG A 163 13.03 -8.31 0.65
C ARG A 163 12.51 -6.95 1.10
N ALA A 164 11.20 -6.82 1.34
CA ALA A 164 10.62 -5.59 1.86
C ALA A 164 11.13 -5.27 3.28
N VAL A 165 11.21 -6.28 4.16
CA VAL A 165 11.75 -6.13 5.52
C VAL A 165 13.26 -5.83 5.50
N GLU A 166 14.02 -6.50 4.63
CA GLU A 166 15.45 -6.25 4.42
C GLU A 166 15.69 -4.82 3.95
N ALA A 167 14.86 -4.28 3.05
CA ALA A 167 14.96 -2.91 2.57
C ALA A 167 14.76 -1.87 3.68
N ILE A 168 13.79 -2.09 4.59
CA ILE A 168 13.62 -1.25 5.79
C ILE A 168 14.86 -1.36 6.68
N ASN A 169 15.31 -2.58 6.98
CA ASN A 169 16.45 -2.83 7.88
C ASN A 169 17.78 -2.28 7.36
N SER A 170 17.98 -2.28 6.04
CA SER A 170 19.19 -1.75 5.41
C SER A 170 19.17 -0.23 5.27
N GLY A 171 18.05 0.43 5.59
CA GLY A 171 17.89 1.86 5.41
C GLY A 171 17.76 2.28 3.94
N THR A 172 17.22 1.41 3.07
CA THR A 172 16.85 1.79 1.69
C THR A 172 15.92 3.00 1.67
N PHE A 173 15.12 3.12 2.75
CA PHE A 173 14.29 4.25 3.18
C PHE A 173 14.96 5.61 3.39
N GLY A 174 16.29 5.61 3.60
CA GLY A 174 17.00 6.73 4.19
C GLY A 174 17.31 7.86 3.21
N GLY A 175 17.65 9.03 3.75
CA GLY A 175 18.05 10.19 2.95
C GLY A 175 16.91 11.15 2.58
N GLY A 176 15.79 11.11 3.30
CA GLY A 176 14.72 12.10 3.19
C GLY A 176 13.40 11.57 2.63
N CYS A 177 13.07 10.29 2.85
CA CYS A 177 11.69 9.83 2.72
C CYS A 177 10.84 10.40 3.88
N GLU A 178 9.54 10.12 3.91
CA GLU A 178 8.62 10.69 4.90
C GLU A 178 8.82 10.13 6.31
N GLU A 179 8.65 10.99 7.31
CA GLU A 179 8.62 10.57 8.71
C GLU A 179 7.34 9.76 8.99
N GLY A 180 7.47 8.72 9.81
CA GLY A 180 6.33 7.96 10.33
C GLY A 180 6.62 6.47 10.53
N ALA A 181 5.54 5.70 10.63
CA ALA A 181 5.60 4.26 10.84
C ALA A 181 5.64 3.50 9.50
N TYR A 182 6.79 2.94 9.17
CA TYR A 182 6.99 2.13 7.97
C TYR A 182 6.44 0.72 8.20
N THR A 183 5.47 0.32 7.38
CA THR A 183 4.79 -0.96 7.46
C THR A 183 4.77 -1.65 6.10
N VAL A 184 5.05 -2.96 6.07
CA VAL A 184 5.00 -3.75 4.84
C VAL A 184 3.57 -4.22 4.56
N PHE A 185 3.12 -4.13 3.32
CA PHE A 185 1.83 -4.64 2.87
C PHE A 185 2.02 -5.66 1.75
N ALA A 186 1.45 -6.84 1.89
CA ALA A 186 1.24 -7.74 0.76
C ALA A 186 0.08 -7.20 -0.09
N VAL A 187 0.32 -7.08 -1.39
CA VAL A 187 -0.62 -6.54 -2.37
C VAL A 187 -1.17 -7.68 -3.21
N TYR A 188 -2.48 -7.85 -3.21
CA TYR A 188 -3.18 -8.85 -4.00
C TYR A 188 -4.14 -8.18 -4.97
N MET A 189 -4.12 -8.60 -6.24
CA MET A 189 -5.23 -8.35 -7.15
C MET A 189 -6.34 -9.36 -6.88
N VAL A 190 -7.58 -8.87 -6.89
CA VAL A 190 -8.78 -9.72 -6.84
C VAL A 190 -9.27 -9.93 -8.28
N ASN A 191 -9.32 -11.19 -8.71
CA ASN A 191 -9.74 -11.62 -10.06
C ASN A 191 -11.24 -11.88 -10.17
#